data_AF-A0A1F8SF11-F1
#
_entry.id   AF-A0A1F8SF11-F1
#
_cell.length_a   1.000
_cell.length_b   1.000
_cell.length_c   1.000
_cell.angle_alpha   90.00
_cell.angle_beta   90.00
_cell.angle_gamma   90.00
#
_symmetry.space_group_name_H-M   'P 1'
#
loop_
_entity.id
_entity.type
_entity.pdbx_description
1 polymer ?
#
loop_
_entity_poly.entity_id
_entity_poly.type
_entity_poly.pdbx_seq_one_letter_code
_entity_poly.pdbx_strand_id
1 'polypeptide(L)'
;MTSARARRNVGSHGSLGSFIGPCGPRRPVCWREAWRRAGLAGALLGALAAGRPAGAAMEALVGVAERDVVEPLPVETRIAIARRLLGRAGFAIRAVSPDVARDDPWAIAGRLEPG
;
A
#
# COMPACT_ATOMS: atom_id res chain seq x y z
N MET A 1 7.01 -63.14 -11.41
CA MET A 1 7.90 -63.01 -10.24
C MET A 1 9.08 -62.17 -10.70
N THR A 2 9.36 -60.93 -10.27
CA THR A 2 9.10 -60.25 -9.00
C THR A 2 9.05 -58.74 -9.25
N SER A 3 8.17 -58.08 -8.51
CA SER A 3 7.93 -56.64 -8.42
C SER A 3 9.08 -55.92 -7.70
N ALA A 4 9.45 -54.70 -8.13
CA ALA A 4 10.02 -53.70 -7.23
C ALA A 4 9.79 -52.27 -7.75
N ARG A 5 8.88 -51.61 -7.05
CA ARG A 5 8.43 -50.22 -7.11
C ARG A 5 9.54 -49.28 -6.62
N ALA A 6 9.92 -48.27 -7.41
CA ALA A 6 10.79 -47.19 -6.96
C ALA A 6 10.23 -45.80 -7.34
N ARG A 7 9.41 -45.29 -6.40
CA ARG A 7 9.23 -43.91 -5.92
C ARG A 7 9.40 -42.73 -6.91
N ARG A 8 8.26 -42.04 -7.10
CA ARG A 8 8.16 -40.61 -7.39
C ARG A 8 8.85 -39.77 -6.31
N ASN A 9 9.57 -38.73 -6.73
CA ASN A 9 9.95 -37.54 -5.95
C ASN A 9 9.77 -36.37 -6.95
N VAL A 10 8.65 -35.63 -6.96
CA VAL A 10 8.29 -34.51 -6.07
C VAL A 10 9.48 -33.59 -5.80
N GLY A 11 9.44 -32.37 -6.36
CA GLY A 11 10.41 -31.35 -5.99
C GLY A 11 10.67 -30.20 -6.96
N SER A 12 9.87 -29.96 -8.00
CA SER A 12 9.92 -28.66 -8.71
C SER A 12 9.19 -27.60 -7.89
N HIS A 13 9.75 -27.26 -6.71
CA HIS A 13 9.52 -25.97 -6.13
C HIS A 13 10.25 -24.97 -7.03
N GLY A 14 9.50 -24.38 -7.97
CA GLY A 14 9.76 -23.02 -8.40
C GLY A 14 9.71 -22.15 -7.15
N SER A 15 10.84 -22.04 -6.46
CA SER A 15 11.04 -21.04 -5.44
C SER A 15 10.87 -19.72 -6.17
N LEU A 16 9.71 -19.08 -5.97
CA LEU A 16 9.55 -17.65 -6.08
C LEU A 16 10.61 -17.07 -5.14
N GLY A 17 11.81 -16.95 -5.69
CA GLY A 17 12.96 -16.43 -4.98
C GLY A 17 12.57 -15.06 -4.46
N SER A 18 12.60 -14.94 -3.14
CA SER A 18 12.76 -13.71 -2.38
C SER A 18 13.18 -12.53 -3.25
N PHE A 19 12.20 -11.74 -3.69
CA PHE A 19 12.42 -10.42 -4.31
C PHE A 19 12.94 -9.39 -3.28
N ILE A 20 13.14 -9.81 -2.03
CA ILE A 20 13.65 -9.01 -0.93
C ILE A 20 15.12 -9.39 -0.70
N GLY A 21 15.97 -9.08 -1.68
CA GLY A 21 17.44 -9.14 -1.51
C GLY A 21 17.95 -7.92 -0.74
N PRO A 22 18.98 -8.06 0.13
CA PRO A 22 19.56 -6.94 0.84
C PRO A 22 20.25 -5.95 -0.12
N CYS A 23 20.08 -4.66 0.15
CA CYS A 23 20.69 -3.56 -0.61
C CYS A 23 22.22 -3.65 -0.55
N GLY A 24 22.86 -3.94 -1.68
CA GLY A 24 24.31 -3.97 -1.82
C GLY A 24 24.88 -2.68 -2.42
N PRO A 25 26.17 -2.35 -2.18
CA PRO A 25 26.78 -1.04 -2.45
C PRO A 25 27.00 -0.69 -3.94
N ARG A 26 26.49 -1.49 -4.89
CA ARG A 26 26.72 -1.31 -6.33
C ARG A 26 25.48 -0.94 -7.15
N ARG A 27 24.33 -0.66 -6.52
CA ARG A 27 23.12 -0.13 -7.16
C ARG A 27 22.48 0.91 -6.24
N PRO A 28 22.53 2.21 -6.56
CA PRO A 28 22.17 3.26 -5.59
C PRO A 28 20.66 3.52 -5.47
N VAL A 29 19.80 2.77 -6.18
CA VAL A 29 18.36 3.01 -6.13
C VAL A 29 17.67 1.86 -5.40
N CYS A 30 17.33 2.07 -4.14
CA CYS A 30 16.38 1.22 -3.43
C CYS A 30 15.10 1.16 -4.26
N TRP A 31 14.63 -0.04 -4.64
CA TRP A 31 13.43 -0.22 -5.45
C TRP A 31 12.23 0.57 -4.88
N ARG A 32 12.12 0.65 -3.55
CA ARG A 32 11.10 1.41 -2.83
C ARG A 32 11.06 2.89 -3.22
N GLU A 33 12.20 3.51 -3.49
CA GLU A 33 12.31 4.89 -3.97
C GLU A 33 12.06 5.00 -5.47
N ALA A 34 12.52 4.04 -6.27
CA ALA A 34 12.31 4.05 -7.73
C ALA A 34 10.82 4.09 -8.11
N TRP A 35 9.95 3.48 -7.30
CA TRP A 35 8.50 3.53 -7.48
C TRP A 35 7.83 4.74 -6.82
N ARG A 36 8.54 5.51 -5.98
CA ARG A 36 8.01 6.79 -5.49
C ARG A 36 7.85 7.72 -6.69
N ARG A 37 6.71 8.43 -6.74
CA ARG A 37 6.35 9.35 -7.84
C ARG A 37 6.07 8.69 -9.20
N ALA A 38 6.14 7.37 -9.33
CA ALA A 38 5.73 6.64 -10.54
C ALA A 38 4.20 6.49 -10.70
N GLY A 39 3.41 7.17 -9.86
CA GLY A 39 1.94 7.13 -9.92
C GLY A 39 1.28 5.87 -9.36
N LEU A 40 2.06 4.86 -8.94
CA LEU A 40 1.56 3.56 -8.48
C LEU A 40 0.48 3.67 -7.39
N ALA A 41 0.71 4.49 -6.36
CA ALA A 41 -0.26 4.68 -5.27
C ALA A 41 -1.60 5.24 -5.77
N GLY A 42 -1.56 6.19 -6.71
CA GLY A 42 -2.77 6.75 -7.30
C GLY A 42 -3.51 5.73 -8.17
N ALA A 43 -2.77 4.94 -8.96
CA ALA A 43 -3.36 3.89 -9.79
C ALA A 43 -4.04 2.80 -8.94
N LEU A 44 -3.37 2.32 -7.89
CA LEU A 44 -3.93 1.30 -6.98
C LEU A 44 -5.15 1.82 -6.22
N LEU A 45 -5.07 3.04 -5.67
CA LEU A 45 -6.21 3.64 -4.96
C LEU A 45 -7.40 3.86 -5.91
N GLY A 46 -7.15 4.33 -7.13
CA GLY A 46 -8.18 4.49 -8.15
C GLY A 46 -8.84 3.16 -8.54
N ALA A 47 -8.05 2.10 -8.72
CA ALA A 47 -8.57 0.76 -9.00
C ALA A 47 -9.41 0.20 -7.84
N LEU A 48 -8.97 0.40 -6.59
CA LEU A 48 -9.74 0.01 -5.40
C LEU A 48 -11.07 0.78 -5.30
N ALA A 49 -11.05 2.09 -5.53
CA ALA A 49 -12.25 2.92 -5.51
C ALA A 49 -13.24 2.53 -6.63
N ALA A 50 -12.75 2.23 -7.83
CA ALA A 50 -13.57 1.81 -8.96
C ALA A 50 -14.13 0.38 -8.79
N GLY A 51 -13.38 -0.52 -8.16
CA GLY A 51 -13.77 -1.91 -7.93
C GLY A 51 -14.68 -2.13 -6.71
N ARG A 52 -15.12 -1.06 -6.04
CA ARG A 52 -16.01 -1.17 -4.88
C ARG A 52 -17.39 -1.71 -5.28
N PRO A 53 -18.11 -2.40 -4.38
CA PRO A 53 -19.49 -2.83 -4.64
C PRO A 53 -20.40 -1.63 -4.99
N ALA A 54 -21.31 -1.84 -5.96
CA ALA A 54 -22.27 -0.82 -6.34
C ALA A 54 -23.14 -0.40 -5.14
N GLY A 55 -23.40 0.91 -5.01
CA GLY A 55 -24.15 1.45 -3.87
C GLY A 55 -23.39 1.47 -2.53
N ALA A 56 -22.13 1.02 -2.46
CA ALA A 56 -21.36 1.04 -1.21
C ALA A 56 -20.56 2.34 -1.04
N ALA A 57 -20.72 2.95 0.14
CA ALA A 57 -19.79 3.99 0.59
C ALA A 57 -18.42 3.37 0.93
N MET A 58 -17.36 4.16 0.77
CA MET A 58 -16.01 3.76 1.17
C MET A 58 -15.39 4.87 2.03
N GLU A 59 -14.77 4.46 3.15
CA GLU A 59 -14.01 5.35 4.01
C GLU A 59 -12.53 4.96 4.01
N ALA A 60 -11.68 5.98 3.97
CA ALA A 60 -10.24 5.85 4.04
C ALA A 60 -9.72 6.69 5.20
N LEU A 61 -9.01 6.07 6.14
CA LEU A 61 -8.33 6.77 7.23
C LEU A 61 -6.84 6.84 6.92
N VAL A 62 -6.28 8.05 6.97
CA VAL A 62 -4.84 8.28 6.84
C VAL A 62 -4.37 8.91 8.13
N GLY A 63 -3.52 8.18 8.86
CA GLY A 63 -2.82 8.68 10.04
C GLY A 63 -1.33 8.34 9.99
N VAL A 64 -0.65 8.48 11.11
CA VAL A 64 0.77 8.18 11.33
C VAL A 64 1.03 6.67 11.42
N ALA A 65 0.26 5.85 10.68
CA ALA A 65 0.56 4.42 10.58
C ALA A 65 1.97 4.21 9.98
N GLU A 66 2.62 3.19 10.51
CA GLU A 66 4.06 2.88 10.54
C GLU A 66 4.97 3.56 9.48
N ARG A 67 5.99 4.26 10.00
CA ARG A 67 6.89 5.16 9.27
C ARG A 67 7.89 4.36 8.43
N ASP A 68 8.32 4.94 7.31
CA ASP A 68 9.59 4.51 6.71
C ASP A 68 10.70 4.81 7.73
N VAL A 69 11.31 3.76 8.27
CA VAL A 69 12.32 3.87 9.34
C VAL A 69 13.65 4.42 8.82
N VAL A 70 13.87 4.41 7.50
CA VAL A 70 15.13 4.81 6.87
C VAL A 70 15.12 6.29 6.52
N GLU A 71 14.07 6.76 5.83
CA GLU A 71 13.94 8.16 5.44
C GLU A 71 12.45 8.60 5.47
N PRO A 72 11.94 9.01 6.65
CA PRO A 72 10.58 9.47 6.76
C PRO A 72 10.42 10.85 6.12
N LEU A 73 9.47 10.97 5.19
CA LEU A 73 9.04 12.26 4.68
C LEU A 73 8.44 13.11 5.81
N PRO A 74 8.60 14.46 5.78
CA PRO A 74 7.93 15.36 6.70
C PRO A 74 6.43 15.10 6.74
N VAL A 75 5.81 15.23 7.93
CA VAL A 75 4.39 14.88 8.13
C VAL A 75 3.48 15.70 7.21
N GLU A 76 3.74 16.99 7.08
CA GLU A 76 2.98 17.92 6.23
C GLU A 76 3.04 17.48 4.76
N THR A 77 4.21 17.02 4.32
CA THR A 77 4.40 16.50 2.95
C THR A 77 3.58 15.23 2.74
N ARG A 78 3.56 14.32 3.73
CA ARG A 78 2.78 13.09 3.66
C ARG A 78 1.27 13.38 3.63
N ILE A 79 0.79 14.29 4.47
CA ILE A 79 -0.61 14.72 4.48
C ILE A 79 -1.00 15.40 3.17
N ALA A 80 -0.14 16.26 2.61
CA ALA A 80 -0.38 16.88 1.31
C ALA A 80 -0.48 15.83 0.19
N ILE A 81 0.41 14.83 0.18
CA ILE A 81 0.35 13.72 -0.79
C ILE A 81 -0.93 12.91 -0.60
N ALA A 82 -1.29 12.56 0.64
CA ALA A 82 -2.49 11.80 0.95
C ALA A 82 -3.77 12.52 0.48
N ARG A 83 -3.91 13.81 0.80
CA ARG A 83 -5.02 14.65 0.33
C ARG A 83 -5.13 14.65 -1.19
N ARG A 84 -4.01 14.78 -1.88
CA ARG A 84 -3.97 14.76 -3.35
C ARG A 84 -4.38 13.39 -3.92
N LEU A 85 -3.93 12.30 -3.34
CA LEU A 85 -4.27 10.94 -3.79
C LEU A 85 -5.76 10.66 -3.58
N LEU A 86 -6.27 10.95 -2.39
CA LEU A 86 -7.69 10.79 -2.04
C LEU A 86 -8.59 11.64 -2.94
N GLY A 87 -8.27 12.92 -3.12
CA GLY A 87 -9.06 13.81 -3.97
C GLY A 87 -9.09 13.35 -5.43
N ARG A 88 -7.96 12.86 -5.97
CA ARG A 88 -7.90 12.29 -7.32
C ARG A 88 -8.71 10.99 -7.48
N ALA A 89 -8.90 10.24 -6.41
CA ALA A 89 -9.73 9.05 -6.38
C ALA A 89 -11.21 9.34 -6.06
N GLY A 90 -11.60 10.62 -5.95
CA GLY A 90 -12.99 11.05 -5.75
C GLY A 90 -13.43 11.15 -4.29
N PHE A 91 -12.54 10.93 -3.32
CA PHE A 91 -12.90 11.04 -1.90
C PHE A 91 -13.04 12.50 -1.49
N ALA A 92 -14.12 12.80 -0.76
CA ALA A 92 -14.27 14.05 -0.03
C ALA A 92 -13.49 13.96 1.30
N ILE A 93 -12.59 14.92 1.54
CA ILE A 93 -11.81 14.97 2.79
C ILE A 93 -12.70 15.46 3.93
N ARG A 94 -12.65 14.73 5.06
CA ARG A 94 -13.37 15.04 6.30
C ARG A 94 -12.41 15.04 7.49
N ALA A 95 -12.80 15.74 8.55
CA ALA A 95 -12.14 15.61 9.84
C ALA A 95 -12.37 14.20 10.41
N VAL A 96 -11.36 13.67 11.10
CA VAL A 96 -11.48 12.42 11.86
C VAL A 96 -12.27 12.66 13.16
N SER A 97 -12.65 11.58 13.85
CA SER A 97 -13.29 11.70 15.16
C SER A 97 -12.36 12.39 16.17
N PRO A 98 -12.90 13.02 17.24
CA PRO A 98 -12.09 13.66 18.26
C PRO A 98 -11.09 12.72 18.93
N ASP A 99 -11.45 11.46 19.12
CA ASP A 99 -10.57 10.44 19.71
C ASP A 99 -9.35 10.17 18.81
N VAL A 100 -9.58 10.01 17.49
CA VAL A 100 -8.48 9.81 16.54
C VAL A 100 -7.62 11.07 16.41
N ALA A 101 -8.22 12.26 16.42
CA ALA A 101 -7.48 13.52 16.39
C ALA A 101 -6.62 13.73 17.65
N ARG A 102 -7.08 13.26 18.81
CA ARG A 102 -6.31 13.30 20.07
C ARG A 102 -5.08 12.42 19.98
N ASP A 103 -5.21 11.24 19.39
CA ASP A 103 -4.13 10.26 19.27
C ASP A 103 -3.17 10.62 18.12
N ASP A 104 -3.69 11.20 17.03
CA ASP A 104 -2.95 11.70 15.88
C ASP A 104 -3.56 13.01 15.32
N PRO A 105 -3.00 14.17 15.70
CA PRO A 105 -3.49 15.47 15.24
C PRO A 105 -3.42 15.69 13.73
N TRP A 106 -2.66 14.88 13.00
CA TRP A 106 -2.49 14.99 11.56
C TRP A 106 -3.40 14.05 10.77
N ALA A 107 -4.17 13.19 11.46
CA ALA A 107 -5.03 12.22 10.80
C ALA A 107 -6.13 12.90 9.98
N ILE A 108 -6.40 12.33 8.81
CA ILE A 108 -7.48 12.76 7.90
C ILE A 108 -8.32 11.56 7.49
N ALA A 109 -9.61 11.81 7.26
CA ALA A 109 -10.50 10.84 6.65
C ALA A 109 -10.86 11.28 5.22
N GLY A 110 -11.00 10.32 4.32
CA GLY A 110 -11.63 10.49 3.02
C GLY A 110 -12.91 9.67 2.98
N ARG A 111 -14.00 10.22 2.45
CA ARG A 111 -15.23 9.47 2.19
C ARG A 111 -15.63 9.56 0.73
N LEU A 112 -15.89 8.41 0.13
CA LEU A 112 -16.44 8.28 -1.21
C LEU A 112 -17.89 7.81 -1.07
N GLU A 113 -18.83 8.68 -1.44
CA GLU A 113 -20.26 8.37 -1.36
C GLU A 113 -20.65 7.26 -2.35
N PRO A 114 -21.75 6.52 -2.12
CA PRO A 114 -22.28 5.55 -3.07
C PRO A 114 -22.41 6.14 -4.47
N GLY A 115 -21.92 5.40 -5.46
CA GLY A 115 -22.11 5.71 -6.88
C GLY A 115 -23.23 4.87 -7.48
#